data_AF-A0A953NY44-F1
#
_entry.id   AF-A0A953NY44-F1
#
_cell.length_a   1.000
_cell.length_b   1.000
_cell.length_c   1.000
_cell.angle_alpha   90.00
_cell.angle_beta   90.00
_cell.angle_gamma   90.00
#
_symmetry.space_group_name_H-M   'P 1'
#
loop_
_entity.id
_entity.type
_entity.pdbx_description
1 polymer ?
#
loop_
_entity_poly.entity_id
_entity_poly.type
_entity_poly.pdbx_seq_one_letter_code
_entity_poly.pdbx_strand_id
1 'polypeptide(L)'
;MANEPTQPRVDFLTVISVGIIAYAAADLVHEALGHGITCLLMGFRITRLSTVALEAVSDGYMVPASGSIANVAAGAISLAIFHRASGFSATRYFLWLFALINMLNGVGYLLFSGLSNFGDWSAVIAGFTPHWAWRAALVVVGAALYVWAVRIGAAAMRELVNKGLVDRRDLSRLVLPAYIAGGILMTAASVFNPISPKLILLSGVAASFGSSCGLINIAGMVSQKQGAEPITPSQTLPPSRAWIIAAVLVAAVFVGVLGPGIAIGR
;
A
#
# COMPACT_ATOMS: atom_id res chain seq x y z
N MET A 1 39.59 25.14 -4.34
CA MET A 1 38.14 25.03 -4.60
C MET A 1 37.59 23.98 -3.65
N ALA A 2 36.89 24.39 -2.60
CA ALA A 2 36.26 23.45 -1.68
C ALA A 2 35.13 22.73 -2.44
N ASN A 3 35.11 21.40 -2.40
CA ASN A 3 33.96 20.62 -2.85
C ASN A 3 32.76 21.05 -1.98
N GLU A 4 31.84 21.83 -2.54
CA GLU A 4 30.52 21.99 -1.92
C GLU A 4 29.95 20.59 -1.68
N PRO A 5 29.43 20.31 -0.47
CA PRO A 5 28.77 19.03 -0.23
C PRO A 5 27.60 18.92 -1.20
N THR A 6 27.72 18.01 -2.18
CA THR A 6 26.64 17.70 -3.10
C THR A 6 25.43 17.30 -2.28
N GLN A 7 24.42 18.16 -2.24
CA GLN A 7 23.14 17.90 -1.59
C GLN A 7 22.63 16.52 -2.05
N PRO A 8 22.18 15.65 -1.13
CA PRO A 8 21.67 14.34 -1.53
C PRO A 8 20.48 14.55 -2.48
N ARG A 9 20.55 13.91 -3.65
CA ARG A 9 19.49 13.99 -4.67
C ARG A 9 18.13 13.47 -4.17
N VAL A 10 18.16 12.59 -3.18
CA VAL A 10 16.99 12.05 -2.50
C VAL A 10 17.21 12.14 -1.00
N ASP A 11 16.33 12.87 -0.32
CA ASP A 11 16.28 12.93 1.13
C ASP A 11 15.56 11.71 1.71
N PHE A 12 16.28 10.90 2.49
CA PHE A 12 15.76 9.66 3.06
C PHE A 12 14.61 9.88 4.04
N LEU A 13 14.64 10.95 4.83
CA LEU A 13 13.58 11.22 5.81
C LEU A 13 12.26 11.49 5.09
N THR A 14 12.28 12.28 4.03
CA THR A 14 11.09 12.55 3.22
C THR A 14 10.55 11.27 2.56
N VAL A 15 11.42 10.39 2.06
CA VAL A 15 11.00 9.09 1.51
C VAL A 15 10.33 8.21 2.57
N ILE A 16 10.93 8.10 3.75
CA ILE A 16 10.40 7.34 4.89
C ILE A 16 9.03 7.91 5.29
N SER A 17 8.92 9.24 5.39
CA SER A 17 7.68 9.92 5.75
C SER A 17 6.56 9.68 4.73
N VAL A 18 6.86 9.78 3.44
CA VAL A 18 5.91 9.44 2.37
C VAL A 18 5.49 7.98 2.45
N GLY A 19 6.43 7.07 2.73
CA GLY A 19 6.15 5.64 2.94
C GLY A 19 5.18 5.38 4.09
N ILE A 20 5.46 5.94 5.27
CA ILE A 20 4.59 5.83 6.46
C ILE A 20 3.16 6.27 6.13
N ILE A 21 3.01 7.45 5.52
CA ILE A 21 1.69 8.00 5.22
C ILE A 21 0.98 7.16 4.15
N ALA A 22 1.70 6.69 3.12
CA ALA A 22 1.10 5.88 2.05
C ALA A 22 0.57 4.53 2.56
N TYR A 23 1.30 3.84 3.44
CA TYR A 23 0.85 2.58 4.04
C TYR A 23 -0.35 2.80 4.97
N ALA A 24 -0.26 3.75 5.90
CA ALA A 24 -1.37 4.06 6.81
C ALA A 24 -2.64 4.49 6.07
N ALA A 25 -2.50 5.31 5.04
CA ALA A 25 -3.63 5.74 4.23
C ALA A 25 -4.23 4.57 3.44
N ALA A 26 -3.41 3.66 2.88
CA ALA A 26 -3.92 2.50 2.13
C ALA A 26 -4.66 1.52 3.04
N ASP A 27 -4.22 1.36 4.29
CA ASP A 27 -4.94 0.58 5.29
C ASP A 27 -6.30 1.22 5.63
N LEU A 28 -6.33 2.54 5.85
CA LEU A 28 -7.58 3.27 6.08
C LEU A 28 -8.55 3.20 4.90
N VAL A 29 -8.05 3.15 3.65
CA VAL A 29 -8.90 2.91 2.48
C VAL A 29 -9.56 1.53 2.59
N HIS A 30 -8.81 0.49 2.96
CA HIS A 30 -9.34 -0.86 3.05
C HIS A 30 -10.37 -0.99 4.17
N GLU A 31 -9.98 -0.63 5.39
CA GLU A 31 -10.76 -0.87 6.60
C GLU A 31 -11.89 0.15 6.77
N ALA A 32 -11.57 1.44 6.71
CA ALA A 32 -12.56 2.49 7.01
C ALA A 32 -13.40 2.85 5.78
N LEU A 33 -12.77 3.07 4.62
CA LEU A 33 -13.50 3.46 3.41
C LEU A 33 -14.16 2.27 2.70
N GLY A 34 -13.53 1.10 2.68
CA GLY A 34 -14.11 -0.09 2.07
C GLY A 34 -15.15 -0.73 2.99
N HIS A 35 -14.68 -1.47 3.99
CA HIS A 35 -15.55 -2.21 4.91
C HIS A 35 -16.49 -1.27 5.67
N GLY A 36 -15.97 -0.17 6.22
CA GLY A 36 -16.76 0.77 7.02
C GLY A 36 -17.89 1.45 6.27
N ILE A 37 -17.63 2.07 5.11
CA ILE A 37 -18.69 2.71 4.32
C ILE A 37 -19.71 1.67 3.84
N THR A 38 -19.26 0.49 3.41
CA THR A 38 -20.19 -0.58 2.97
C THR A 38 -21.09 -1.03 4.10
N CYS A 39 -20.56 -1.20 5.31
CA CYS A 39 -21.37 -1.51 6.50
C CYS A 39 -22.41 -0.42 6.76
N LEU A 40 -22.02 0.86 6.74
CA LEU A 40 -22.94 1.97 6.98
C LEU A 40 -24.06 2.03 5.92
N LEU A 41 -23.71 1.85 4.64
CA LEU A 41 -24.69 1.87 3.55
C LEU A 41 -25.67 0.69 3.60
N MET A 42 -25.24 -0.45 4.13
CA MET A 42 -26.07 -1.65 4.28
C MET A 42 -26.83 -1.70 5.61
N GLY A 43 -26.65 -0.71 6.48
CA GLY A 43 -27.25 -0.70 7.81
C GLY A 43 -26.64 -1.74 8.76
N PHE A 44 -25.45 -2.28 8.43
CA PHE A 44 -24.73 -3.19 9.31
C PHE A 44 -24.05 -2.43 10.44
N ARG A 45 -24.03 -3.08 11.60
CA ARG A 45 -23.50 -2.49 12.82
C ARG A 45 -22.00 -2.72 12.92
N ILE A 46 -21.23 -1.64 12.86
CA ILE A 46 -19.80 -1.63 13.14
C ILE A 46 -19.61 -1.68 14.65
N THR A 47 -18.89 -2.68 15.15
CA THR A 47 -18.63 -2.86 16.59
C THR A 47 -17.26 -2.36 17.00
N ARG A 48 -16.29 -2.42 16.09
CA ARG A 48 -14.90 -2.01 16.35
C ARG A 48 -14.19 -1.63 15.06
N LEU A 49 -13.33 -0.64 15.13
CA LEU A 49 -12.40 -0.27 14.05
C LEU A 49 -10.97 -0.28 14.60
N SER A 50 -10.07 -1.06 13.99
CA SER A 50 -8.62 -1.02 14.29
C SER A 50 -7.79 -0.90 13.00
N THR A 51 -6.46 -0.78 13.12
CA THR A 51 -5.52 -0.75 11.97
C THR A 51 -5.35 -2.08 11.23
N VAL A 52 -6.17 -3.09 11.55
CA VAL A 52 -6.01 -4.44 10.98
C VAL A 52 -7.34 -5.07 10.64
N ALA A 53 -8.44 -4.60 11.23
CA ALA A 53 -9.77 -5.03 10.87
C ALA A 53 -10.84 -4.04 11.36
N LEU A 54 -11.86 -3.87 10.55
CA LEU A 54 -13.18 -3.46 10.98
C LEU A 54 -14.02 -4.69 11.34
N GLU A 55 -14.49 -4.74 12.58
CA GLU A 55 -15.48 -5.75 13.00
C GLU A 55 -16.89 -5.19 12.80
N ALA A 56 -17.70 -5.91 12.03
CA ALA A 56 -19.12 -5.64 11.87
C ALA A 56 -19.93 -6.93 11.83
N VAL A 57 -21.16 -6.85 12.34
CA VAL A 57 -22.16 -7.90 12.10
C VAL A 57 -22.72 -7.67 10.70
N SER A 58 -22.23 -8.45 9.74
CA SER A 58 -22.63 -8.36 8.35
C SER A 58 -22.94 -9.74 7.78
N ASP A 59 -23.91 -9.78 6.87
CA ASP A 59 -24.28 -10.99 6.14
C ASP A 59 -23.85 -10.86 4.67
N GLY A 60 -23.39 -11.98 4.09
CA GLY A 60 -23.07 -12.06 2.66
C GLY A 60 -21.67 -11.60 2.28
N TYR A 61 -21.43 -11.49 0.97
CA TYR A 61 -20.10 -11.32 0.38
C TYR A 61 -19.68 -9.85 0.15
N MET A 62 -20.61 -8.90 0.27
CA MET A 62 -20.35 -7.53 -0.16
C MET A 62 -19.40 -6.79 0.78
N VAL A 63 -19.59 -6.90 2.10
CA VAL A 63 -18.67 -6.29 3.08
C VAL A 63 -17.28 -6.89 2.91
N PRO A 64 -17.06 -8.22 2.97
CA PRO A 64 -15.72 -8.78 2.79
C PRO A 64 -15.04 -8.41 1.47
N ALA A 65 -15.76 -8.27 0.36
CA ALA A 65 -15.16 -7.85 -0.90
C ALA A 65 -14.76 -6.35 -0.94
N SER A 66 -15.41 -5.52 -0.11
CA SER A 66 -15.39 -4.06 -0.28
C SER A 66 -14.04 -3.40 0.01
N GLY A 67 -13.29 -3.85 1.03
CA GLY A 67 -11.94 -3.34 1.33
C GLY A 67 -10.99 -3.48 0.14
N SER A 68 -10.94 -4.67 -0.46
CA SER A 68 -10.10 -4.93 -1.63
C SER A 68 -10.52 -4.09 -2.84
N ILE A 69 -11.82 -3.93 -3.07
CA ILE A 69 -12.36 -3.11 -4.17
C ILE A 69 -12.03 -1.63 -3.96
N ALA A 70 -12.18 -1.12 -2.73
CA ALA A 70 -11.85 0.27 -2.38
C ALA A 70 -10.36 0.55 -2.64
N ASN A 71 -9.48 -0.38 -2.27
CA ASN A 71 -8.06 -0.28 -2.56
C ASN A 71 -7.79 -0.21 -4.07
N VAL A 72 -8.33 -1.13 -4.87
CA VAL A 72 -8.13 -1.09 -6.34
C VAL A 72 -8.62 0.24 -6.94
N ALA A 73 -9.77 0.75 -6.48
CA ALA A 73 -10.32 2.03 -6.92
C ALA A 73 -9.43 3.22 -6.53
N ALA A 74 -9.01 3.31 -5.26
CA ALA A 74 -8.10 4.36 -4.78
C ALA A 74 -6.74 4.30 -5.51
N GLY A 75 -6.26 3.09 -5.78
CA GLY A 75 -5.05 2.85 -6.57
C GLY A 75 -5.15 3.41 -7.98
N ALA A 76 -6.24 3.07 -8.69
CA ALA A 76 -6.49 3.56 -10.04
C ALA A 76 -6.66 5.08 -10.11
N ILE A 77 -7.40 5.68 -9.17
CA ILE A 77 -7.60 7.13 -9.09
C ILE A 77 -6.26 7.83 -8.84
N SER A 78 -5.48 7.35 -7.87
CA SER A 78 -4.20 7.97 -7.53
C SER A 78 -3.19 7.86 -8.68
N LEU A 79 -3.17 6.73 -9.39
CA LEU A 79 -2.36 6.56 -10.59
C LEU A 79 -2.79 7.52 -11.72
N ALA A 80 -4.09 7.72 -11.92
CA ALA A 80 -4.60 8.68 -12.90
C ALA A 80 -4.15 10.12 -12.56
N ILE A 81 -4.22 10.52 -11.29
CA ILE A 81 -3.73 11.83 -10.83
C ILE A 81 -2.20 11.92 -11.00
N PHE A 82 -1.47 10.85 -10.69
CA PHE A 82 -0.02 10.77 -10.89
C PHE A 82 0.39 11.04 -12.34
N HIS A 83 -0.33 10.49 -13.33
CA HIS A 83 -0.02 10.71 -14.74
C HIS A 83 -0.35 12.14 -15.22
N ARG A 84 -1.28 12.83 -14.55
CA ARG A 84 -1.64 14.22 -14.87
C ARG A 84 -0.68 15.26 -14.26
N ALA A 85 0.08 14.90 -13.23
CA ALA A 85 1.03 15.79 -12.61
C ALA A 85 2.25 16.08 -13.51
N SER A 86 2.81 17.29 -13.39
CA SER A 86 4.08 17.69 -14.01
C SER A 86 5.24 17.60 -13.00
N GLY A 87 6.46 17.36 -13.47
CA GLY A 87 7.66 17.25 -12.63
C GLY A 87 7.65 16.07 -11.65
N PHE A 88 8.58 16.05 -10.72
CA PHE A 88 8.75 15.07 -9.65
C PHE A 88 8.82 15.81 -8.33
N SER A 89 7.99 15.40 -7.39
CA SER A 89 7.83 16.02 -6.08
C SER A 89 7.45 14.95 -5.06
N ALA A 90 7.55 15.28 -3.76
CA ALA A 90 7.12 14.37 -2.69
C ALA A 90 5.64 13.96 -2.83
N THR A 91 4.77 14.86 -3.26
CA THR A 91 3.35 14.55 -3.50
C THR A 91 3.17 13.61 -4.69
N ARG A 92 3.87 13.84 -5.81
CA ARG A 92 3.80 12.93 -6.96
C ARG A 92 4.37 11.56 -6.61
N TYR A 93 5.44 11.53 -5.82
CA TYR A 93 6.01 10.30 -5.29
C TYR A 93 5.01 9.56 -4.38
N PHE A 94 4.34 10.29 -3.47
CA PHE A 94 3.25 9.76 -2.65
C PHE A 94 2.14 9.16 -3.49
N LEU A 95 1.65 9.87 -4.51
CA LEU A 95 0.57 9.36 -5.39
C LEU A 95 0.97 8.04 -6.05
N TRP A 96 2.19 7.95 -6.59
CA TRP A 96 2.69 6.71 -7.17
C TRP A 96 2.76 5.56 -6.13
N LEU A 97 3.35 5.85 -4.98
CA LEU A 97 3.57 4.84 -3.94
C LEU A 97 2.23 4.37 -3.36
N PHE A 98 1.36 5.30 -3.02
CA PHE A 98 0.00 5.04 -2.54
C PHE A 98 -0.81 4.27 -3.58
N ALA A 99 -0.71 4.62 -4.86
CA ALA A 99 -1.38 3.88 -5.93
C ALA A 99 -0.93 2.42 -5.96
N LEU A 100 0.38 2.20 -5.97
CA LEU A 100 0.94 0.86 -6.06
C LEU A 100 0.62 0.03 -4.81
N ILE A 101 0.77 0.57 -3.61
CA ILE A 101 0.42 -0.14 -2.37
C ILE A 101 -1.06 -0.55 -2.37
N ASN A 102 -1.95 0.37 -2.73
CA ASN A 102 -3.38 0.06 -2.83
C ASN A 102 -3.66 -1.05 -3.84
N MET A 103 -3.09 -0.97 -5.04
CA MET A 103 -3.27 -2.04 -6.05
C MET A 103 -2.72 -3.38 -5.56
N LEU A 104 -1.52 -3.40 -4.97
CA LEU A 104 -0.89 -4.62 -4.44
C LEU A 104 -1.67 -5.22 -3.28
N ASN A 105 -2.16 -4.40 -2.35
CA ASN A 105 -3.02 -4.86 -1.26
C ASN A 105 -4.33 -5.41 -1.81
N GLY A 106 -5.06 -4.62 -2.60
CA GLY A 106 -6.38 -4.99 -3.11
C GLY A 106 -6.38 -6.33 -3.87
N VAL A 107 -5.36 -6.58 -4.71
CA VAL A 107 -5.24 -7.85 -5.44
C VAL A 107 -4.53 -8.95 -4.64
N GLY A 108 -3.66 -8.57 -3.71
CA GLY A 108 -2.93 -9.47 -2.82
C GLY A 108 -3.86 -10.22 -1.86
N TYR A 109 -4.96 -9.59 -1.43
CA TYR A 109 -5.99 -10.23 -0.63
C TYR A 109 -6.62 -11.46 -1.32
N LEU A 110 -6.78 -11.45 -2.65
CA LEU A 110 -7.29 -12.63 -3.38
C LEU A 110 -6.30 -13.80 -3.26
N LEU A 111 -5.01 -13.52 -3.50
CA LEU A 111 -3.96 -14.54 -3.43
C LEU A 111 -3.83 -15.08 -2.00
N PHE A 112 -3.79 -14.19 -1.00
CA PHE A 112 -3.69 -14.56 0.40
C PHE A 112 -4.89 -15.41 0.85
N SER A 113 -6.12 -15.01 0.54
CA SER A 113 -7.31 -15.77 0.90
C SER A 113 -7.41 -17.11 0.18
N GLY A 114 -7.04 -17.18 -1.10
CA GLY A 114 -7.00 -18.44 -1.85
C GLY A 114 -6.03 -19.45 -1.22
N LEU A 115 -4.81 -19.01 -0.87
CA LEU A 115 -3.77 -19.85 -0.27
C LEU A 115 -4.09 -20.26 1.16
N SER A 116 -4.47 -19.32 2.01
CA SER A 116 -4.65 -19.54 3.46
C SER A 116 -6.04 -20.02 3.86
N ASN A 117 -7.03 -19.89 2.97
CA ASN A 117 -8.44 -20.03 3.29
C ASN A 117 -8.93 -19.07 4.39
N PHE A 118 -8.32 -17.89 4.49
CA PHE A 118 -8.59 -16.91 5.54
C PHE A 118 -8.76 -15.49 4.99
N GLY A 119 -9.42 -14.61 5.73
CA GLY A 119 -9.64 -13.21 5.37
C GLY A 119 -10.79 -12.98 4.38
N ASP A 120 -10.88 -11.75 3.90
CA ASP A 120 -11.95 -11.17 3.08
C ASP A 120 -12.49 -12.09 1.98
N TRP A 121 -11.63 -12.52 1.05
CA TRP A 121 -12.10 -13.30 -0.09
C TRP A 121 -12.41 -14.75 0.25
N SER A 122 -11.93 -15.27 1.39
CA SER A 122 -12.36 -16.57 1.90
C SER A 122 -13.82 -16.50 2.35
N ALA A 123 -14.21 -15.40 3.01
CA ALA A 123 -15.60 -15.16 3.39
C ALA A 123 -16.51 -14.98 2.16
N VAL A 124 -16.03 -14.32 1.10
CA VAL A 124 -16.76 -14.19 -0.18
C VAL A 124 -17.13 -15.56 -0.77
N ILE A 125 -16.20 -16.51 -0.76
CA ILE A 125 -16.39 -17.83 -1.40
C ILE A 125 -16.84 -18.94 -0.44
N ALA A 126 -17.18 -18.61 0.81
CA ALA A 126 -17.44 -19.60 1.85
C ALA A 126 -18.57 -20.58 1.48
N GLY A 127 -19.60 -20.10 0.78
CA GLY A 127 -20.73 -20.91 0.33
C GLY A 127 -20.58 -21.51 -1.08
N PHE A 128 -19.47 -21.26 -1.79
CA PHE A 128 -19.34 -21.63 -3.20
C PHE A 128 -18.85 -23.08 -3.35
N THR A 129 -19.46 -23.82 -4.28
CA THR A 129 -19.13 -25.23 -4.56
C THR A 129 -18.66 -25.44 -6.01
N PRO A 130 -17.68 -26.34 -6.26
CA PRO A 130 -16.79 -26.94 -5.28
C PRO A 130 -15.77 -25.91 -4.77
N HIS A 131 -15.62 -25.82 -3.44
CA HIS A 131 -14.88 -24.74 -2.78
C HIS A 131 -13.39 -24.66 -3.20
N TRP A 132 -12.75 -25.80 -3.45
CA TRP A 132 -11.35 -25.84 -3.89
C TRP A 132 -11.11 -25.13 -5.23
N ALA A 133 -12.09 -25.18 -6.16
CA ALA A 133 -11.97 -24.57 -7.47
C ALA A 133 -11.97 -23.04 -7.38
N TRP A 134 -12.81 -22.49 -6.50
CA TRP A 134 -12.85 -21.05 -6.23
C TRP A 134 -11.59 -20.56 -5.54
N ARG A 135 -11.03 -21.34 -4.61
CA ARG A 135 -9.72 -21.03 -4.03
C ARG A 135 -8.60 -21.01 -5.08
N ALA A 136 -8.57 -22.02 -5.97
CA ALA A 136 -7.60 -22.05 -7.06
C ALA A 136 -7.77 -20.84 -8.00
N ALA A 137 -9.01 -20.47 -8.32
CA ALA A 137 -9.30 -19.28 -9.12
C ALA A 137 -8.79 -17.99 -8.45
N LEU A 138 -9.03 -17.81 -7.14
CA LEU A 138 -8.50 -16.67 -6.39
C LEU A 138 -6.97 -16.58 -6.44
N VAL A 139 -6.27 -17.72 -6.31
CA VAL A 139 -4.80 -17.75 -6.40
C VAL A 139 -4.32 -17.37 -7.81
N VAL A 140 -4.89 -17.96 -8.85
CA VAL A 140 -4.47 -17.71 -10.23
C VAL A 140 -4.74 -16.26 -10.64
N VAL A 141 -5.95 -15.77 -10.37
CA VAL A 141 -6.34 -14.39 -10.69
C VAL A 141 -5.55 -13.40 -9.85
N GLY A 142 -5.44 -13.65 -8.54
CA GLY A 142 -4.64 -12.82 -7.63
C GLY A 142 -3.18 -12.70 -8.07
N ALA A 143 -2.53 -13.82 -8.41
CA ALA A 143 -1.15 -13.81 -8.91
C ALA A 143 -1.00 -13.03 -10.22
N ALA A 144 -1.90 -13.24 -11.17
CA ALA A 144 -1.88 -12.54 -12.45
C ALA A 144 -2.04 -11.02 -12.27
N LEU A 145 -3.01 -10.60 -11.46
CA LEU A 145 -3.27 -9.20 -11.16
C LEU A 145 -2.14 -8.56 -10.34
N TYR A 146 -1.51 -9.32 -9.44
CA TYR A 146 -0.36 -8.86 -8.67
C TYR A 146 0.83 -8.53 -9.57
N VAL A 147 1.18 -9.45 -10.48
CA VAL A 147 2.24 -9.23 -11.48
C VAL A 147 1.89 -8.03 -12.37
N TRP A 148 0.63 -7.89 -12.77
CA TRP A 148 0.16 -6.75 -13.55
C TRP A 148 0.31 -5.41 -12.79
N ALA A 149 -0.07 -5.35 -11.52
CA ALA A 149 0.08 -4.17 -10.68
C ALA A 149 1.56 -3.75 -10.54
N VAL A 150 2.46 -4.70 -10.29
CA VAL A 150 3.92 -4.43 -10.25
C VAL A 150 4.42 -3.87 -11.58
N ARG A 151 3.97 -4.44 -12.71
CA ARG A 151 4.35 -3.97 -14.05
C ARG A 151 3.87 -2.55 -14.32
N ILE A 152 2.66 -2.20 -13.89
CA ILE A 152 2.12 -0.83 -13.99
C ILE A 152 2.94 0.14 -13.15
N GLY A 153 3.20 -0.20 -11.88
CA GLY A 153 4.03 0.62 -11.00
C GLY A 153 5.42 0.85 -11.58
N ALA A 154 6.04 -0.18 -12.16
CA ALA A 154 7.34 -0.07 -12.83
C ALA A 154 7.28 0.78 -14.10
N ALA A 155 6.20 0.65 -14.89
CA ALA A 155 6.01 1.46 -16.09
C ALA A 155 5.88 2.96 -15.75
N ALA A 156 5.15 3.30 -14.68
CA ALA A 156 5.00 4.66 -14.18
C ALA A 156 6.35 5.28 -13.76
N MET A 157 7.20 4.56 -13.01
CA MET A 157 8.55 5.06 -12.67
C MET A 157 9.47 5.14 -13.89
N ARG A 158 9.36 4.19 -14.82
CA ARG A 158 10.11 4.23 -16.08
C ARG A 158 9.76 5.47 -16.89
N GLU A 159 8.51 5.91 -16.89
CA GLU A 159 8.10 7.15 -17.55
C GLU A 159 8.82 8.37 -16.97
N LEU A 160 8.90 8.49 -15.64
CA LEU A 160 9.62 9.59 -14.98
C LEU A 160 11.12 9.57 -15.28
N VAL A 161 11.72 8.38 -15.29
CA VAL A 161 13.10 8.16 -15.67
C VAL A 161 13.36 8.59 -17.11
N ASN A 162 12.51 8.15 -18.05
CA ASN A 162 12.66 8.49 -19.46
C ASN A 162 12.48 9.99 -19.73
N LYS A 163 11.70 10.68 -18.90
CA LYS A 163 11.55 12.14 -18.91
C LYS A 163 12.70 12.89 -18.23
N GLY A 164 13.70 12.19 -17.69
CA GLY A 164 14.82 12.82 -16.96
C GLY A 164 14.40 13.49 -15.64
N LEU A 165 13.26 13.08 -15.07
CA LEU A 165 12.74 13.64 -13.82
C LEU A 165 13.27 12.88 -12.59
N VAL A 166 13.60 11.60 -12.75
CA VAL A 166 14.11 10.72 -11.69
C VAL A 166 15.34 9.97 -12.20
N ASP A 167 16.41 9.92 -11.40
CA ASP A 167 17.56 9.08 -11.71
C ASP A 167 17.23 7.60 -11.48
N ARG A 168 17.64 6.74 -12.41
CA ARG A 168 17.56 5.28 -12.25
C ARG A 168 18.27 4.79 -10.98
N ARG A 169 19.39 5.44 -10.63
CA ARG A 169 20.22 5.10 -9.46
C ARG A 169 19.51 5.38 -8.13
N ASP A 170 18.52 6.26 -8.15
CA ASP A 170 17.78 6.67 -6.95
C ASP A 170 16.52 5.81 -6.73
N LEU A 171 16.14 4.94 -7.67
CA LEU A 171 14.93 4.10 -7.54
C LEU A 171 14.96 3.21 -6.29
N SER A 172 16.10 2.59 -5.98
CA SER A 172 16.23 1.78 -4.77
C SER A 172 16.14 2.62 -3.49
N ARG A 173 16.62 3.86 -3.54
CA ARG A 173 16.56 4.83 -2.43
C ARG A 173 15.16 5.39 -2.21
N LEU A 174 14.32 5.40 -3.24
CA LEU A 174 12.89 5.71 -3.11
C LEU A 174 12.14 4.51 -2.53
N VAL A 175 12.31 3.33 -3.14
CA VAL A 175 11.50 2.16 -2.83
C VAL A 175 11.83 1.51 -1.49
N LEU A 176 13.11 1.21 -1.23
CA LEU A 176 13.48 0.35 -0.11
C LEU A 176 13.21 1.00 1.25
N PRO A 177 13.56 2.27 1.50
CA PRO A 177 13.24 2.93 2.78
C PRO A 177 11.73 3.04 3.00
N ALA A 178 10.96 3.33 1.96
CA ALA A 178 9.50 3.42 2.07
C ALA A 178 8.85 2.05 2.35
N TYR A 179 9.32 0.98 1.71
CA TYR A 179 8.88 -0.39 1.97
C TYR A 179 9.20 -0.82 3.40
N ILE A 180 10.44 -0.59 3.86
CA ILE A 180 10.85 -0.92 5.23
C ILE A 180 10.05 -0.12 6.26
N ALA A 181 9.95 1.20 6.09
CA ALA A 181 9.26 2.07 7.03
C ALA A 181 7.76 1.75 7.11
N GLY A 182 7.11 1.55 5.95
CA GLY A 182 5.70 1.17 5.88
C GLY A 182 5.43 -0.19 6.52
N GLY A 183 6.26 -1.20 6.21
CA GLY A 183 6.13 -2.53 6.81
C GLY A 183 6.37 -2.52 8.33
N ILE A 184 7.35 -1.74 8.82
CA ILE A 184 7.58 -1.55 10.26
C ILE A 184 6.37 -0.87 10.92
N LEU A 185 5.82 0.19 10.30
CA LEU A 185 4.65 0.89 10.82
C LEU A 185 3.47 -0.07 10.98
N MET A 186 3.12 -0.81 9.93
CA MET A 186 2.00 -1.76 9.94
C MET A 186 2.23 -2.89 10.94
N THR A 187 3.46 -3.40 11.03
CA THR A 187 3.83 -4.41 12.03
C THR A 187 3.67 -3.85 13.44
N ALA A 188 4.19 -2.66 13.72
CA ALA A 188 4.08 -2.01 15.03
C ALA A 188 2.62 -1.72 15.41
N ALA A 189 1.79 -1.26 14.47
CA ALA A 189 0.37 -1.06 14.68
C ALA A 189 -0.34 -2.39 15.01
N SER A 190 0.02 -3.48 14.31
CA SER A 190 -0.58 -4.80 14.54
C SER A 190 -0.26 -5.38 15.93
N VAL A 191 0.87 -5.04 16.55
CA VAL A 191 1.23 -5.52 17.91
C VAL A 191 0.20 -5.12 18.95
N PHE A 192 -0.43 -3.96 18.78
CA PHE A 192 -1.44 -3.45 19.70
C PHE A 192 -2.86 -3.93 19.37
N ASN A 193 -3.04 -4.73 18.32
CA ASN A 193 -4.35 -5.16 17.86
C ASN A 193 -5.01 -6.16 18.85
N PRO A 194 -6.17 -5.85 19.44
CA PRO A 194 -6.84 -6.70 20.41
C PRO A 194 -7.65 -7.86 19.79
N ILE A 195 -7.80 -7.91 18.45
CA ILE A 195 -8.76 -8.81 17.77
C ILE A 195 -8.27 -10.27 17.77
N SER A 196 -7.01 -10.52 17.39
CA SER A 196 -6.44 -11.87 17.47
C SER A 196 -4.91 -11.88 17.43
N PRO A 197 -4.24 -12.63 18.33
CA PRO A 197 -2.79 -12.84 18.24
C PRO A 197 -2.34 -13.46 16.92
N LYS A 198 -3.18 -14.28 16.27
CA LYS A 198 -2.88 -14.85 14.94
C LYS A 198 -2.83 -13.79 13.85
N LEU A 199 -3.64 -12.72 13.96
CA LEU A 199 -3.61 -11.58 13.04
C LEU A 199 -2.34 -10.73 13.19
N ILE A 200 -1.68 -10.74 14.35
CA ILE A 200 -0.45 -9.97 14.53
C ILE A 200 0.67 -10.52 13.62
N LEU A 201 0.86 -11.85 13.58
CA LEU A 201 1.92 -12.45 12.77
C LEU A 201 1.53 -12.57 11.29
N LEU A 202 0.29 -13.02 11.01
CA LEU A 202 -0.21 -13.21 9.64
C LEU A 202 -0.54 -11.88 8.96
N SER A 203 -1.14 -10.92 9.66
CA SER A 203 -1.53 -9.63 9.08
C SER A 203 -0.43 -8.57 9.24
N GLY A 204 0.27 -8.56 10.37
CA GLY A 204 1.35 -7.60 10.61
C GLY A 204 2.53 -7.79 9.68
N VAL A 205 3.25 -8.91 9.79
CA VAL A 205 4.47 -9.11 8.98
C VAL A 205 4.14 -9.68 7.60
N ALA A 206 3.38 -10.77 7.55
CA ALA A 206 3.16 -11.47 6.28
C ALA A 206 2.24 -10.70 5.33
N ALA A 207 1.16 -10.07 5.80
CA ALA A 207 0.36 -9.22 4.93
C ALA A 207 1.11 -7.93 4.60
N SER A 208 1.70 -7.19 5.55
CA SER A 208 2.33 -5.89 5.22
C SER A 208 3.57 -6.00 4.33
N PHE A 209 4.55 -6.82 4.69
CA PHE A 209 5.75 -7.00 3.87
C PHE A 209 5.46 -7.92 2.67
N GLY A 210 4.69 -8.97 2.85
CA GLY A 210 4.38 -9.92 1.77
C GLY A 210 3.49 -9.31 0.68
N SER A 211 2.43 -8.58 1.03
CA SER A 211 1.57 -7.94 0.02
C SER A 211 2.33 -6.88 -0.76
N SER A 212 3.25 -6.15 -0.12
CA SER A 212 3.95 -5.04 -0.73
C SER A 212 5.31 -5.43 -1.33
N CYS A 213 5.75 -6.69 -1.19
CA CYS A 213 7.08 -7.14 -1.64
C CYS A 213 7.34 -6.89 -3.12
N GLY A 214 6.31 -6.82 -3.97
CA GLY A 214 6.39 -6.42 -5.36
C GLY A 214 7.14 -5.10 -5.58
N LEU A 215 7.10 -4.17 -4.61
CA LEU A 215 7.85 -2.92 -4.61
C LEU A 215 9.36 -3.14 -4.83
N ILE A 216 9.97 -4.15 -4.19
CA ILE A 216 11.43 -4.35 -4.23
C ILE A 216 11.92 -4.66 -5.65
N ASN A 217 11.04 -5.17 -6.52
CA ASN A 217 11.35 -5.52 -7.90
C ASN A 217 11.38 -4.30 -8.84
N ILE A 218 10.76 -3.19 -8.44
CA ILE A 218 10.59 -2.00 -9.30
C ILE A 218 11.94 -1.46 -9.79
N ALA A 219 12.92 -1.30 -8.89
CA ALA A 219 14.23 -0.76 -9.25
C ALA A 219 14.94 -1.65 -10.30
N GLY A 220 14.88 -2.97 -10.16
CA GLY A 220 15.45 -3.92 -11.13
C GLY A 220 14.73 -3.89 -12.48
N MET A 221 13.40 -3.90 -12.47
CA MET A 221 12.58 -3.89 -13.69
C MET A 221 12.74 -2.61 -14.53
N VAL A 222 12.98 -1.47 -13.88
CA VAL A 222 13.22 -0.21 -14.59
C VAL A 222 14.66 -0.13 -15.10
N SER A 223 15.62 -0.68 -14.35
CA SER A 223 17.05 -0.62 -14.69
C SER A 223 17.45 -1.49 -15.89
N GLN A 224 16.77 -2.62 -16.14
CA GLN A 224 17.14 -3.59 -17.18
C GLN A 224 16.93 -3.13 -18.64
N LYS A 225 16.14 -2.09 -18.92
CA LYS A 225 15.93 -1.61 -20.32
C LYS A 225 16.93 -0.51 -20.69
N GLN A 226 17.94 -0.87 -21.48
CA GLN A 226 19.03 -0.01 -21.99
C GLN A 226 18.67 0.71 -23.31
N GLY A 227 19.33 1.84 -23.59
CA GLY A 227 19.43 2.39 -24.96
C GLY A 227 19.65 3.91 -25.08
N ALA A 228 19.27 4.72 -24.09
CA ALA A 228 19.38 6.19 -24.19
C ALA A 228 20.54 6.72 -23.35
N GLU A 229 21.25 7.72 -23.89
CA GLU A 229 22.29 8.49 -23.18
C GLU A 229 21.81 8.94 -21.79
N PRO A 230 22.74 9.07 -20.81
CA PRO A 230 22.39 9.51 -19.48
C PRO A 230 21.84 10.94 -19.53
N ILE A 231 20.51 11.07 -19.52
CA ILE A 231 19.85 12.34 -19.24
C ILE A 231 20.21 12.67 -17.78
N THR A 232 20.98 13.73 -17.57
CA THR A 232 21.23 14.27 -16.23
C THR A 232 19.86 14.53 -15.59
N PRO A 233 19.49 13.83 -14.51
CA PRO A 233 18.21 14.03 -13.87
C PRO A 233 18.12 15.47 -13.42
N SER A 234 17.02 16.12 -13.79
CA SER A 234 16.83 17.54 -13.56
C SER A 234 16.27 17.85 -12.17
N GLN A 235 15.65 16.86 -11.50
CA GLN A 235 14.90 17.08 -10.27
C GLN A 235 15.34 16.16 -9.13
N THR A 236 15.32 16.72 -7.93
CA THR A 236 15.68 16.05 -6.68
C THR A 236 14.43 15.91 -5.81
N LEU A 237 14.49 15.03 -4.81
CA LEU A 237 13.52 14.96 -3.73
C LEU A 237 14.13 15.60 -2.47
N PRO A 238 13.98 16.92 -2.27
CA PRO A 238 14.60 17.63 -1.15
C PRO A 238 13.89 17.31 0.17
N PRO A 239 14.53 17.61 1.32
CA PRO A 239 13.92 17.46 2.63
C PRO A 239 12.63 18.28 2.77
N SER A 240 11.56 17.65 3.23
CA SER A 240 10.26 18.30 3.45
C SER A 240 9.79 18.18 4.89
N ARG A 241 9.88 19.30 5.64
CA ARG A 241 9.42 19.37 7.03
C ARG A 241 7.92 19.03 7.17
N ALA A 242 7.11 19.41 6.19
CA ALA A 242 5.68 19.14 6.20
C ALA A 242 5.38 17.63 6.16
N TRP A 243 6.03 16.89 5.25
CA TRP A 243 5.89 15.42 5.18
C TRP A 243 6.41 14.75 6.44
N ILE A 244 7.53 15.23 7.00
CA ILE A 244 8.10 14.68 8.23
C ILE A 244 7.16 14.85 9.42
N ILE A 245 6.65 16.07 9.65
CA ILE A 245 5.71 16.35 10.74
C ILE A 245 4.42 15.54 10.55
N ALA A 246 3.87 15.51 9.32
CA ALA A 246 2.69 14.73 9.01
C ALA A 246 2.90 13.24 9.29
N ALA A 247 4.05 12.67 8.93
CA ALA A 247 4.33 11.26 9.16
C ALA A 247 4.44 10.93 10.64
N VAL A 248 5.03 11.81 11.46
CA VAL A 248 5.07 11.63 12.92
C VAL A 248 3.66 11.63 13.51
N LEU A 249 2.82 12.59 13.11
CA LEU A 249 1.42 12.66 13.58
C LEU A 249 0.61 11.44 13.14
N VAL A 250 0.72 11.06 11.86
CA VAL A 250 0.05 9.87 11.31
C VAL A 250 0.51 8.62 12.02
N ALA A 251 1.82 8.41 12.21
CA ALA A 251 2.33 7.23 12.91
C ALA A 251 1.85 7.18 14.37
N ALA A 252 1.86 8.32 15.08
CA ALA A 252 1.40 8.40 16.46
C ALA A 252 -0.10 8.06 16.59
N VAL A 253 -0.95 8.62 15.72
CA VAL A 253 -2.39 8.33 15.72
C VAL A 253 -2.67 6.90 15.26
N PHE A 254 -2.01 6.45 14.19
CA PHE A 254 -2.22 5.12 13.61
C PHE A 254 -1.83 4.03 14.61
N VAL A 255 -0.65 4.11 15.21
CA VAL A 255 -0.19 3.11 16.19
C VAL A 255 -0.88 3.28 17.54
N GLY A 256 -1.00 4.51 18.05
CA GLY A 256 -1.44 4.77 19.42
C GLY A 256 -2.95 4.83 19.62
N VAL A 257 -3.73 5.15 18.58
CA VAL A 257 -5.19 5.28 18.66
C VAL A 257 -5.87 4.15 17.90
N LEU A 258 -5.52 3.95 16.64
CA LEU A 258 -6.15 2.92 15.82
C LEU A 258 -5.62 1.52 16.13
N GLY A 259 -4.34 1.39 16.50
CA GLY A 259 -3.72 0.10 16.84
C GLY A 259 -4.46 -0.66 17.95
N PRO A 260 -4.70 -0.03 19.13
CA PRO A 260 -5.52 -0.61 20.20
C PRO A 260 -6.99 -0.87 19.82
N GLY A 261 -7.45 -0.32 18.70
CA GLY A 261 -8.84 -0.36 18.26
C GLY A 261 -9.72 0.66 18.98
N ILE A 262 -10.57 1.33 18.21
CA ILE A 262 -11.63 2.19 18.72
C ILE A 262 -12.89 1.35 18.80
N ALA A 263 -13.40 1.15 20.01
CA ALA A 263 -14.71 0.54 20.22
C ALA A 263 -15.80 1.52 19.80
N ILE A 264 -16.67 1.10 18.87
CA ILE A 264 -17.82 1.87 18.43
C ILE A 264 -19.05 1.18 19.04
N GLY A 265 -19.42 1.59 20.26
CA GLY A 265 -20.64 1.16 20.97
C GLY A 265 -21.74 2.21 20.80
N ARG A 266 -23.04 1.89 20.76
CA ARG A 266 -23.83 0.83 21.39
C ARG A 266 -25.07 0.52 20.55
#